data_AF-A0A1Y4JAJ3-F1
#
_entry.id   AF-A0A1Y4JAJ3-F1
#
_cell.length_a   1.000
_cell.length_b   1.000
_cell.length_c   1.000
_cell.angle_alpha   90.00
_cell.angle_beta   90.00
_cell.angle_gamma   90.00
#
_symmetry.space_group_name_H-M   'P 1'
#
loop_
_entity.id
_entity.type
_entity.pdbx_description
1 polymer ?
#
loop_
_entity_poly.entity_id
_entity_poly.type
_entity_poly.pdbx_seq_one_letter_code
_entity_poly.pdbx_strand_id
1 'polypeptide(L)'
;MTKKTKTVGSLVYCGPNIKGLAMTWTIYTNGLPEKLQAAADADKALAGLIVPLDQMPEAMKQIRMKYGRIYTYYKRVLDAQKG
;
A
#
# COMPACT_ATOMS: atom_id res chain seq x y z
N MET A 1 23.86 -13.82 17.48
CA MET A 1 22.56 -13.14 17.68
C MET A 1 22.42 -12.13 16.56
N THR A 2 21.47 -12.13 15.63
CA THR A 2 20.26 -12.92 15.42
C THR A 2 19.97 -12.73 13.93
N LYS A 3 19.83 -13.83 13.19
CA LYS A 3 19.37 -13.81 11.79
C LYS A 3 18.03 -13.05 11.83
N LYS A 4 17.95 -11.82 11.30
CA LYS A 4 16.67 -11.14 11.08
C LYS A 4 15.95 -11.99 10.05
N THR A 5 15.24 -13.01 10.53
CA THR A 5 14.17 -13.66 9.81
C THR A 5 13.35 -12.50 9.30
N LYS A 6 13.37 -12.27 7.98
CA LYS A 6 12.37 -11.45 7.33
C LYS A 6 11.06 -12.13 7.69
N THR A 7 10.47 -11.75 8.83
CA THR A 7 9.06 -11.93 9.08
C THR A 7 8.44 -11.48 7.78
N VAL A 8 7.69 -12.36 7.13
CA VAL A 8 6.87 -11.99 5.97
C VAL A 8 5.90 -10.97 6.54
N GLY A 9 6.35 -9.72 6.60
CA GLY A 9 5.80 -8.71 7.47
C GLY A 9 4.45 -8.36 6.89
N SER A 10 3.41 -8.42 7.72
CA SER A 10 2.06 -8.09 7.30
C SER A 10 2.10 -6.80 6.49
N LEU A 11 1.74 -6.89 5.21
CA LEU A 11 1.72 -5.74 4.32
C LEU A 11 0.37 -5.08 4.47
N VAL A 12 0.33 -3.76 4.49
CA VAL A 12 -0.92 -3.01 4.55
C VAL A 12 -1.05 -2.15 3.32
N TYR A 13 -2.26 -2.15 2.76
CA TYR A 13 -2.61 -1.22 1.71
C TYR A 13 -3.17 0.07 2.30
N CYS A 14 -2.40 1.14 2.19
CA CYS A 14 -2.77 2.48 2.66
C CYS A 14 -3.38 3.36 1.55
N GLY A 15 -3.71 2.77 0.39
CA GLY A 15 -4.28 3.48 -0.75
C GLY A 15 -5.80 3.67 -0.69
N PRO A 16 -6.39 4.37 -1.67
CA PRO A 16 -7.85 4.54 -1.81
C PRO A 16 -8.55 3.24 -2.24
N ASN A 17 -9.86 3.12 -2.01
CA ASN A 17 -10.60 1.87 -2.24
C ASN A 17 -10.69 1.55 -3.74
N ILE A 18 -10.02 0.49 -4.19
CA ILE A 18 -10.09 0.01 -5.57
C ILE A 18 -11.13 -1.11 -5.65
N LYS A 19 -12.26 -0.83 -6.31
CA LYS A 19 -13.34 -1.83 -6.49
C LYS A 19 -12.78 -3.13 -7.09
N GLY A 20 -12.98 -4.23 -6.37
CA GLY A 20 -12.60 -5.58 -6.81
C GLY A 20 -11.12 -5.93 -6.71
N LEU A 21 -10.28 -5.03 -6.16
CA LEU A 21 -8.82 -5.18 -6.18
C LEU A 21 -8.20 -5.05 -4.78
N ALA A 22 -8.42 -3.94 -4.09
CA ALA A 22 -8.00 -3.75 -2.70
C ALA A 22 -8.86 -2.73 -1.96
N MET A 23 -9.18 -3.06 -0.71
CA MET A 23 -9.91 -2.17 0.19
C MET A 23 -8.91 -1.34 1.01
N THR A 24 -9.23 -0.07 1.24
CA THR A 24 -8.50 0.81 2.16
C THR A 24 -8.23 0.10 3.48
N TRP A 25 -6.99 0.17 3.98
CA TRP A 25 -6.58 -0.39 5.28
C TRP A 25 -6.63 -1.90 5.40
N THR A 26 -6.58 -2.61 4.27
CA THR A 26 -6.48 -4.06 4.29
C THR A 26 -5.06 -4.47 4.66
N ILE A 27 -4.95 -5.32 5.69
CA ILE A 27 -3.69 -5.94 6.12
C ILE A 27 -3.63 -7.35 5.53
N TYR A 28 -2.56 -7.61 4.80
CA TYR A 28 -2.21 -8.86 4.17
C TYR A 28 -1.13 -9.56 5.00
N THR A 29 -1.55 -10.48 5.86
CA THR A 29 -0.64 -11.27 6.72
C THR A 29 0.00 -12.44 6.00
N ASN A 30 -0.64 -12.96 4.95
CA ASN A 30 -0.22 -14.16 4.21
C ASN A 30 0.37 -13.85 2.82
N GLY A 31 0.81 -12.60 2.60
CA GLY A 31 1.24 -12.09 1.30
C GLY A 31 0.13 -11.42 0.50
N LEU A 32 0.51 -10.73 -0.59
CA LEU A 32 -0.43 -9.99 -1.44
C LEU A 32 -1.18 -10.95 -2.36
N PRO A 33 -2.49 -10.74 -2.59
CA PRO A 33 -3.24 -11.52 -3.58
C PRO A 33 -2.74 -11.20 -4.99
N GLU A 34 -2.81 -12.18 -5.88
CA GLU A 34 -2.30 -12.10 -7.25
C GLU A 34 -2.85 -10.88 -8.03
N LYS A 35 -4.14 -10.54 -7.82
CA LYS A 35 -4.76 -9.34 -8.40
C LYS A 35 -4.12 -8.04 -7.93
N LEU A 36 -3.77 -7.96 -6.64
CA LEU A 36 -3.10 -6.79 -6.08
C LEU A 36 -1.65 -6.70 -6.56
N GLN A 37 -1.00 -7.84 -6.69
CA GLN A 37 0.37 -7.93 -7.17
C GLN A 37 0.46 -7.52 -8.64
N ALA A 38 -0.41 -8.04 -9.51
CA ALA A 38 -0.51 -7.62 -10.91
C ALA A 38 -0.82 -6.11 -11.05
N ALA A 39 -1.68 -5.56 -10.20
CA ALA A 39 -1.92 -4.13 -10.19
C ALA A 39 -0.74 -3.32 -9.66
N ALA A 40 0.03 -3.85 -8.72
CA ALA A 40 1.25 -3.23 -8.22
C ALA A 40 2.35 -3.23 -9.30
N ASP A 41 2.43 -4.30 -10.11
CA ASP A 41 3.31 -4.39 -11.27
C ASP A 41 2.89 -3.43 -12.40
N ALA A 42 1.59 -3.29 -12.65
CA ALA A 42 1.06 -2.34 -13.63
C ALA A 42 1.22 -0.88 -13.17
N ASP A 43 0.94 -0.62 -11.89
CA ASP A 43 0.98 0.71 -11.28
C ASP A 43 2.00 0.78 -10.15
N LYS A 44 3.17 1.35 -10.47
CA LYS A 44 4.21 1.62 -9.46
C LYS A 44 3.73 2.50 -8.30
N ALA A 45 2.73 3.35 -8.54
CA ALA A 45 2.09 4.14 -7.49
C ALA A 45 1.33 3.24 -6.51
N LEU A 46 0.63 2.21 -7.02
CA LEU A 46 -0.07 1.25 -6.18
C LEU A 46 0.90 0.39 -5.38
N ALA A 47 1.99 -0.07 -6.00
CA ALA A 47 3.07 -0.75 -5.29
C ALA A 47 3.64 0.12 -4.15
N GLY A 48 3.80 1.42 -4.38
CA GLY A 48 4.25 2.38 -3.38
C GLY A 48 3.24 2.66 -2.25
N LEU A 49 1.99 2.24 -2.38
CA LEU A 49 0.95 2.32 -1.33
C LEU A 49 0.85 1.06 -0.48
N ILE A 50 1.56 0.01 -0.87
CA ILE A 50 1.69 -1.22 -0.11
C ILE A 50 2.93 -1.06 0.77
N VAL A 51 2.71 -0.86 2.06
CA VAL A 51 3.79 -0.66 3.03
C VAL A 51 3.76 -1.78 4.06
N PRO A 52 4.89 -2.15 4.67
CA PRO A 52 4.88 -3.05 5.81
C PRO A 52 4.12 -2.41 6.98
N LEU A 53 3.52 -3.22 7.85
CA LEU A 53 2.74 -2.76 9.01
C LEU A 53 3.53 -1.79 9.91
N ASP A 54 4.84 -2.00 10.07
CA ASP A 54 5.73 -1.07 10.79
C ASP A 54 5.76 0.35 10.22
N GLN A 55 5.55 0.50 8.91
CA GLN A 55 5.53 1.79 8.21
C GLN A 55 4.11 2.34 8.00
N MET A 56 3.08 1.59 8.38
CA MET A 56 1.67 2.04 8.40
C MET A 56 1.49 3.41 9.10
N PRO A 57 2.02 3.66 10.32
CA PRO A 57 1.85 4.96 10.98
C PRO A 57 2.51 6.11 10.24
N GLU A 58 3.60 5.86 9.51
CA GLU A 58 4.27 6.90 8.72
C GLU A 58 3.53 7.17 7.41
N ALA A 59 3.08 6.12 6.71
CA ALA A 59 2.25 6.22 5.53
C ALA A 59 0.94 6.97 5.82
N MET A 60 0.30 6.64 6.94
CA MET A 60 -0.82 7.38 7.51
C MET A 60 -0.55 8.87 7.63
N LYS A 61 0.55 9.20 8.28
CA LYS A 61 0.91 10.58 8.58
C LYS A 61 1.11 11.35 7.28
N GLN A 62 1.82 10.76 6.31
CA GLN A 62 2.03 11.31 4.97
C GLN A 62 0.70 11.58 4.25
N ILE A 63 -0.21 10.62 4.23
CA ILE A 63 -1.53 10.77 3.58
C ILE A 63 -2.37 11.84 4.27
N ARG A 64 -2.46 11.79 5.61
CA ARG A 64 -3.28 12.70 6.41
C ARG A 64 -2.80 14.14 6.31
N MET A 65 -1.49 14.34 6.41
CA MET A 65 -0.85 15.66 6.32
C MET A 65 -0.57 16.06 4.86
N LYS A 66 -0.95 15.23 3.89
CA LYS A 66 -0.82 15.49 2.44
C LYS A 66 0.60 15.82 1.99
N TYR A 67 1.59 15.14 2.56
CA TYR A 67 3.01 15.33 2.22
C TYR A 67 3.70 14.01 1.92
N GLY A 68 4.87 14.09 1.29
CA GLY A 68 5.70 12.94 1.02
C GLY A 68 5.23 12.10 -0.17
N ARG A 69 6.02 11.08 -0.49
CA ARG A 69 5.85 10.27 -1.70
C ARG A 69 4.62 9.37 -1.61
N ILE A 70 4.29 8.87 -0.42
CA ILE A 70 3.09 8.04 -0.20
C ILE A 70 1.82 8.82 -0.58
N TYR A 71 1.72 10.09 -0.18
CA TYR A 71 0.57 10.92 -0.54
C TYR A 71 0.48 11.18 -2.04
N THR A 72 1.60 11.41 -2.72
CA THR A 72 1.63 11.57 -4.18
C THR A 72 1.10 10.32 -4.88
N TYR A 73 1.53 9.13 -4.45
CA TYR A 73 1.01 7.87 -4.98
C TYR A 73 -0.48 7.70 -4.67
N TYR A 74 -0.90 7.99 -3.44
CA TYR A 74 -2.29 7.91 -3.00
C TYR A 74 -3.19 8.76 -3.90
N LYS A 75 -2.79 10.02 -4.12
CA LYS A 75 -3.54 10.97 -4.95
C LYS A 75 -3.60 10.51 -6.41
N ARG A 76 -2.51 9.97 -6.96
CA ARG A 76 -2.47 9.46 -8.33
C ARG A 76 -3.40 8.27 -8.52
N VAL A 77 -3.38 7.31 -7.60
CA VAL A 77 -4.27 6.14 -7.65
C VAL A 77 -5.73 6.57 -7.43
N LEU A 78 -5.98 7.54 -6.55
CA LEU A 78 -7.32 8.10 -6.33
C LEU A 78 -7.86 8.79 -7.59
N ASP A 79 -7.02 9.51 -8.32
CA ASP A 79 -7.39 10.19 -9.56
C ASP A 79 -7.65 9.20 -10.69
N ALA A 80 -6.80 8.16 -10.81
CA ALA A 80 -6.97 7.07 -11.76
C ALA A 80 -8.28 6.28 -11.56
N GLN A 81 -8.83 6.24 -10.35
CA GLN A 81 -10.13 5.63 -10.08
C GLN A 81 -11.35 6.50 -10.42
N LYS A 82 -11.14 7.81 -10.62
CA LYS A 82 -12.22 8.75 -10.95
C LYS A 82 -12.45 8.89 -12.46
N GLY A 83 -11.48 8.43 -13.26
CA GLY A 83 -11.53 8.42 -14.72
C GLY A 83 -12.36 7.29 -15.30
#